data_AF-M3EKS6-F1
#
_entry.id   AF-M3EKS6-F1
#
_cell.length_a   1.000
_cell.length_b   1.000
_cell.length_c   1.000
_cell.angle_alpha   90.00
_cell.angle_beta   90.00
_cell.angle_gamma   90.00
#
_symmetry.space_group_name_H-M   'P 1'
#
loop_
_entity.id
_entity.type
_entity.pdbx_description
1 polymer ?
#
loop_
_entity_poly.entity_id
_entity_poly.type
_entity_poly.pdbx_seq_one_letter_code
_entity_poly.pdbx_strand_id
1 'polypeptide(L)'
;MLLCTAEEDPAEINLHTVLELPPGVSVEGVTRTLGVLMERHESLRTAYFVAPEPYQHVRGTGEVPVAVHAAEGDPAACAHALGARLRAVRFDPAVDWPLRAAVITADEMPAYLVLAVSHVAFDAAALALVQREWLSLLAGQELPEAAEVHPVDLAVIEASPRGRRRSADSLRYWESQLRSGPQAMLTLPAAPSSATSPSAPTSVRRLRIRSHSAAEALGVLAERTGTSRSKIVLTALCALTAHLAGQRRAVAVTISGNRRLPEVRNYVGTVAQDALLSVDTSGTTFDGLVNRVRESAELAYANSWFDAGELRKMLWRIGCERGTSFARDCVFNDISPLGLDDWKRAGQEDPRDPAQEIQLDWLPAEPYTRGLELWAFRMKDELDLALSADPSQLRSEDTELFGRGIAALLIEAARHDLPLGEIPAITGLPAVVRSPRWLMSDGCWINLDDMHELVATALASLAEPSRPVFQVIPEPDDRLEHRLVCYLTGVSAAWSTAELTQLHSACVHALHGRRSAMAPHHYVVCDGAPANPADTAAWREQPVLLTTTGRG
;
A
#
# COMPACT_ATOMS: atom_id res chain seq x y z
N MET A 1 8.96 -9.94 -2.52
CA MET A 1 8.52 -9.61 -3.89
C MET A 1 7.99 -10.79 -4.68
N LEU A 2 8.65 -11.96 -4.70
CA LEU A 2 8.17 -13.13 -5.46
C LEU A 2 6.67 -13.46 -5.23
N LEU A 3 6.20 -13.40 -3.98
CA LEU A 3 4.79 -13.58 -3.64
C LEU A 3 3.88 -12.48 -4.24
N CYS A 4 4.25 -11.21 -4.07
CA CYS A 4 3.52 -10.07 -4.66
C CYS A 4 3.43 -10.19 -6.19
N THR A 5 4.54 -10.52 -6.86
CA THR A 5 4.57 -10.68 -8.32
C THR A 5 3.83 -11.92 -8.83
N ALA A 6 3.37 -12.81 -7.95
CA ALA A 6 2.50 -13.93 -8.32
C ALA A 6 1.02 -13.57 -8.17
N GLU A 7 0.68 -12.74 -7.18
CA GLU A 7 -0.70 -12.41 -6.79
C GLU A 7 -1.20 -11.11 -7.41
N GLU A 8 -0.34 -10.10 -7.57
CA GLU A 8 -0.73 -8.75 -8.02
C GLU A 8 -0.77 -8.65 -9.56
N ASP A 9 -1.51 -7.64 -10.04
CA ASP A 9 -1.55 -7.27 -11.45
C ASP A 9 -0.14 -6.81 -11.89
N PRO A 10 0.41 -7.34 -13.01
CA PRO A 10 1.71 -6.94 -13.50
C PRO A 10 1.86 -5.43 -13.74
N ALA A 11 0.79 -4.73 -14.13
CA ALA A 11 0.81 -3.29 -14.35
C ALA A 11 0.92 -2.47 -13.05
N GLU A 12 0.56 -3.06 -11.89
CA GLU A 12 0.71 -2.44 -10.57
C GLU A 12 2.10 -2.68 -9.98
N ILE A 13 2.62 -3.89 -10.15
CA ILE A 13 3.86 -4.31 -9.49
C ILE A 13 5.11 -4.05 -10.34
N ASN A 14 5.07 -4.21 -11.66
CA ASN A 14 6.24 -3.97 -12.50
C ASN A 14 6.50 -2.47 -12.66
N LEU A 15 7.78 -2.11 -12.73
CA LEU A 15 8.19 -0.74 -12.94
C LEU A 15 8.52 -0.53 -14.43
N HIS A 16 8.39 0.70 -14.91
CA HIS A 16 9.02 1.09 -16.16
C HIS A 16 9.61 2.49 -16.05
N THR A 17 10.49 2.83 -16.98
CA THR A 17 11.03 4.18 -17.15
C THR A 17 11.23 4.48 -18.63
N VAL A 18 11.14 5.76 -18.97
CA VAL A 18 11.40 6.30 -20.30
C VAL A 18 12.54 7.30 -20.17
N LEU A 19 13.60 7.09 -20.93
CA LEU A 19 14.81 7.91 -20.89
C LEU A 19 14.99 8.57 -22.25
N GLU A 20 15.06 9.90 -22.27
CA GLU A 20 15.47 10.63 -23.46
C GLU A 20 16.95 10.32 -23.77
N LEU A 21 17.22 9.99 -25.03
CA LEU A 21 18.57 9.68 -25.49
C LEU A 21 19.26 10.98 -25.93
N PRO A 22 20.51 11.23 -25.48
CA PRO A 22 21.30 12.33 -25.98
C PRO A 22 21.46 12.28 -27.51
N PRO A 23 21.48 13.43 -28.19
CA PRO A 23 21.73 13.47 -29.64
C PRO A 23 23.01 12.73 -30.02
N GLY A 24 22.95 11.93 -31.09
CA GLY A 24 24.10 11.17 -31.61
C GLY A 24 24.31 9.79 -30.99
N VAL A 25 23.50 9.39 -30.01
CA VAL A 25 23.52 8.01 -29.49
C VAL A 25 22.94 7.05 -30.54
N SER A 26 23.72 6.03 -30.93
CA SER A 26 23.27 4.96 -31.83
C SER A 26 22.59 3.83 -31.06
N VAL A 27 21.79 3.01 -31.76
CA VAL A 27 21.21 1.79 -31.17
C VAL A 27 22.31 0.85 -30.64
N GLU A 28 23.46 0.77 -31.32
CA GLU A 28 24.62 0.00 -30.85
C GLU A 28 25.20 0.57 -29.54
N GLY A 29 25.23 1.91 -29.40
CA GLY A 29 25.60 2.57 -28.15
C GLY A 29 24.65 2.20 -27.02
N VAL A 30 23.34 2.20 -27.29
CA VAL A 30 22.31 1.76 -26.33
C VAL A 30 22.54 0.30 -25.91
N THR A 31 22.66 -0.62 -26.87
CA THR A 31 22.82 -2.05 -26.55
C THR A 31 24.13 -2.33 -25.81
N ARG A 32 25.23 -1.65 -26.18
CA ARG A 32 26.52 -1.75 -25.47
C ARG A 32 26.40 -1.28 -24.02
N THR A 33 25.82 -0.10 -23.79
CA THR A 33 25.64 0.45 -22.44
C THR A 33 24.75 -0.46 -21.59
N LEU A 34 23.69 -1.02 -22.17
CA LEU A 34 22.82 -1.96 -21.48
C LEU A 34 23.59 -3.24 -21.09
N GLY A 35 24.42 -3.76 -22.01
CA GLY A 35 25.30 -4.90 -21.75
C GLY A 35 26.24 -4.66 -20.57
N VAL A 36 26.89 -3.49 -20.50
CA VAL A 36 27.76 -3.12 -19.37
C VAL A 36 27.01 -3.13 -18.04
N LEU A 37 25.80 -2.56 -17.99
CA LEU A 37 24.99 -2.55 -16.77
C LEU A 37 24.53 -3.94 -16.37
N MET A 38 24.15 -4.77 -17.36
CA MET A 38 23.79 -6.16 -17.11
C MET A 38 24.96 -6.97 -16.54
N GLU A 39 26.16 -6.82 -17.08
CA GLU A 39 27.36 -7.47 -16.56
C GLU A 39 27.66 -7.01 -15.13
N ARG A 40 27.59 -5.69 -14.90
CA ARG A 40 27.90 -5.03 -13.63
C ARG A 40 26.97 -5.42 -12.48
N HIS A 41 25.68 -5.63 -12.74
CA HIS A 41 24.69 -5.93 -11.68
C HIS A 41 24.12 -7.33 -11.82
N GLU A 42 24.51 -8.25 -10.94
CA GLU A 42 24.01 -9.63 -10.98
C GLU A 42 22.49 -9.73 -10.88
N SER A 43 21.82 -8.77 -10.22
CA SER A 43 20.36 -8.74 -10.15
C SER A 43 19.69 -8.69 -11.52
N LEU A 44 20.34 -8.08 -12.53
CA LEU A 44 19.86 -8.06 -13.92
C LEU A 44 20.00 -9.41 -14.65
N ARG A 45 20.69 -10.37 -14.04
CA ARG A 45 20.95 -11.72 -14.60
C ARG A 45 20.55 -12.85 -13.66
N THR A 46 19.90 -12.53 -12.55
CA THR A 46 19.49 -13.51 -11.54
C THR A 46 18.09 -14.03 -11.85
N ALA A 47 17.96 -15.34 -12.01
CA ALA A 47 16.70 -16.06 -12.05
C ALA A 47 16.37 -16.61 -10.66
N TYR A 48 15.09 -16.67 -10.29
CA TYR A 48 14.60 -17.14 -8.99
C TYR A 48 13.64 -18.32 -9.16
N PHE A 49 13.85 -19.36 -8.35
CA PHE A 49 13.06 -20.58 -8.31
C PHE A 49 12.47 -20.74 -6.92
N VAL A 50 11.21 -21.16 -6.80
CA VAL A 50 10.46 -21.14 -5.52
C VAL A 50 10.25 -22.53 -4.91
N ALA A 51 10.34 -23.62 -5.69
CA ALA A 51 10.01 -24.96 -5.23
C ALA A 51 11.04 -26.01 -5.67
N PRO A 52 11.31 -27.05 -4.86
CA PRO A 52 10.77 -27.32 -3.50
C PRO A 52 11.40 -26.46 -2.39
N GLU A 53 12.61 -25.95 -2.60
CA GLU A 53 13.25 -24.93 -1.76
C GLU A 53 13.64 -23.75 -2.63
N PRO A 54 13.47 -22.50 -2.15
CA PRO A 54 13.77 -21.34 -2.97
C PRO A 54 15.28 -21.21 -3.18
N TYR A 55 15.69 -21.06 -4.43
CA TYR A 55 17.08 -20.76 -4.79
C TYR A 55 17.14 -19.77 -5.94
N GLN A 56 18.31 -19.19 -6.16
CA GLN A 56 18.56 -18.26 -7.26
C GLN A 56 19.74 -18.73 -8.10
N HIS A 57 19.74 -18.36 -9.38
CA HIS A 57 20.77 -18.71 -10.33
C HIS A 57 21.18 -17.48 -11.14
N VAL A 58 22.45 -17.10 -11.05
CA VAL A 58 23.03 -16.01 -11.83
C VAL A 58 23.44 -16.55 -13.20
N ARG A 59 22.85 -16.02 -14.27
CA ARG A 59 23.21 -16.38 -15.64
C ARG A 59 24.58 -15.80 -15.99
N GLY A 60 25.49 -16.67 -16.43
CA GLY A 60 26.85 -16.28 -16.83
C GLY A 60 26.92 -15.58 -18.18
N THR A 61 26.06 -15.94 -19.13
CA THR A 61 25.94 -15.32 -20.45
C THR A 61 24.49 -15.35 -20.91
N GLY A 62 24.16 -14.55 -21.93
CA GLY A 62 22.86 -14.60 -22.61
C GLY A 62 22.60 -13.36 -23.46
N GLU A 63 21.46 -13.37 -24.14
CA GLU A 63 21.04 -12.30 -25.04
C GLU A 63 19.73 -11.68 -24.53
N VAL A 64 19.69 -10.34 -24.47
CA VAL A 64 18.48 -9.58 -24.18
C VAL A 64 18.05 -8.84 -25.44
N PRO A 65 16.85 -9.11 -25.98
CA PRO A 65 16.37 -8.40 -27.15
C PRO A 65 16.09 -6.94 -26.80
N VAL A 66 16.57 -6.02 -27.65
CA VAL A 66 16.20 -4.61 -27.64
C VAL A 66 15.38 -4.33 -28.89
N ALA A 67 14.08 -4.12 -28.71
CA ALA A 67 13.18 -3.82 -29.82
C ALA A 67 13.43 -2.38 -30.32
N VAL A 68 13.29 -2.13 -31.62
CA VAL A 68 13.39 -0.78 -32.19
C VAL A 68 12.07 -0.44 -32.86
N HIS A 69 11.46 0.68 -32.47
CA HIS A 69 10.17 1.15 -32.97
C HIS A 69 10.31 2.56 -33.51
N ALA A 70 9.82 2.79 -34.74
CA ALA A 70 9.64 4.15 -35.24
C ALA A 70 8.46 4.80 -34.51
N ALA A 71 8.61 6.07 -34.11
CA ALA A 71 7.54 6.84 -33.50
C ALA A 71 6.41 7.10 -34.51
N GLU A 72 5.17 6.87 -34.06
CA GLU A 72 3.96 7.27 -34.77
C GLU A 72 3.38 8.51 -34.08
N GLY A 73 3.75 9.71 -34.55
CA GLY A 73 3.37 10.97 -33.91
C GLY A 73 4.44 11.47 -32.94
N ASP A 74 4.03 11.89 -31.73
CA ASP A 74 4.97 12.35 -30.70
C ASP A 74 5.81 11.18 -30.14
N PRO A 75 7.16 11.19 -30.31
CA PRO A 75 8.02 10.11 -29.84
C PRO A 75 7.97 9.89 -28.32
N ALA A 76 7.76 10.94 -27.52
CA ALA A 76 7.66 10.81 -26.07
C ALA A 76 6.38 10.06 -25.67
N ALA A 77 5.22 10.44 -26.23
CA ALA A 77 3.97 9.72 -26.04
C ALA A 77 4.06 8.25 -26.48
N CYS A 78 4.69 7.96 -27.63
CA CYS A 78 4.94 6.59 -28.07
C CYS A 78 5.77 5.79 -27.05
N ALA A 79 6.85 6.38 -26.52
CA ALA A 79 7.73 5.75 -25.56
C ALA A 79 6.99 5.38 -24.25
N HIS A 80 6.20 6.31 -23.71
CA HIS A 80 5.41 6.05 -22.50
C HIS A 80 4.30 5.01 -22.74
N ALA A 81 3.61 5.06 -23.87
CA ALA A 81 2.60 4.06 -24.21
C ALA A 81 3.20 2.65 -24.35
N LEU A 82 4.40 2.55 -24.94
CA LEU A 82 5.14 1.29 -25.03
C LEU A 82 5.57 0.80 -23.63
N GLY A 83 6.09 1.69 -22.78
CA GLY A 83 6.47 1.37 -21.41
C GLY A 83 5.30 0.81 -20.59
N ALA A 84 4.15 1.46 -20.66
CA ALA A 84 2.91 1.01 -20.02
C ALA A 84 2.48 -0.40 -20.49
N ARG A 85 2.62 -0.69 -21.79
CA ARG A 85 2.34 -2.02 -22.35
C ARG A 85 3.35 -3.07 -21.88
N LEU A 86 4.64 -2.74 -21.88
CA LEU A 86 5.70 -3.68 -21.49
C LEU A 86 5.63 -4.05 -20.01
N ARG A 87 5.29 -3.11 -19.12
CA ARG A 87 5.10 -3.40 -17.68
C ARG A 87 3.87 -4.28 -17.42
N ALA A 88 2.81 -4.15 -18.23
CA ALA A 88 1.56 -4.87 -18.03
C ALA A 88 1.65 -6.37 -18.38
N VAL A 89 2.81 -6.84 -18.84
CA VAL A 89 3.07 -8.26 -19.09
C VAL A 89 3.82 -8.83 -17.88
N ARG A 90 3.33 -9.93 -17.30
CA ARG A 90 3.96 -10.59 -16.15
C ARG A 90 5.38 -11.06 -16.53
N PHE A 91 6.33 -10.95 -15.60
CA PHE A 91 7.64 -11.57 -15.72
C PHE A 91 7.61 -12.93 -15.02
N ASP A 92 8.08 -13.97 -15.70
CA ASP A 92 8.42 -15.23 -15.04
C ASP A 92 9.83 -15.11 -14.43
N PRO A 93 9.98 -15.07 -13.09
CA PRO A 93 11.27 -14.88 -12.47
C PRO A 93 12.26 -16.03 -12.69
N ALA A 94 11.81 -17.21 -13.14
CA ALA A 94 12.68 -18.34 -13.45
C ALA A 94 13.23 -18.29 -14.89
N VAL A 95 12.46 -17.73 -15.83
CA VAL A 95 12.72 -17.85 -17.27
C VAL A 95 13.03 -16.50 -17.93
N ASP A 96 12.33 -15.44 -17.56
CA ASP A 96 12.52 -14.14 -18.20
C ASP A 96 13.81 -13.45 -17.71
N TRP A 97 14.36 -12.58 -18.56
CA TRP A 97 15.25 -11.54 -18.05
C TRP A 97 14.44 -10.57 -17.20
N PRO A 98 14.99 -10.05 -16.09
CA PRO A 98 14.28 -9.11 -15.21
C PRO A 98 14.08 -7.72 -15.84
N LEU A 99 14.35 -7.57 -17.14
CA LEU A 99 14.20 -6.35 -17.90
C LEU A 99 13.70 -6.64 -19.33
N ARG A 100 12.93 -5.71 -19.89
CA ARG A 100 12.58 -5.61 -21.31
C ARG A 100 12.98 -4.22 -21.78
N ALA A 101 13.64 -4.14 -22.93
CA ALA A 101 14.17 -2.90 -23.46
C ALA A 101 13.65 -2.63 -24.88
N ALA A 102 13.37 -1.35 -25.16
CA ALA A 102 13.02 -0.90 -26.50
C ALA A 102 13.56 0.50 -26.77
N VAL A 103 13.88 0.81 -28.02
CA VAL A 103 14.28 2.14 -28.48
C VAL A 103 13.19 2.69 -29.37
N ILE A 104 12.73 3.91 -29.07
CA ILE A 104 11.90 4.70 -29.98
C ILE A 104 12.81 5.56 -30.85
N THR A 105 12.60 5.53 -32.16
CA THR A 105 13.29 6.39 -33.13
C THR A 105 12.38 7.49 -33.67
N ALA A 106 12.95 8.66 -33.89
CA ALA A 106 12.33 9.80 -34.57
C ALA A 106 13.26 10.24 -35.70
N ASP A 107 12.72 10.41 -36.92
CA ASP A 107 13.52 10.70 -38.13
C ASP A 107 14.71 9.73 -38.31
N GLU A 108 14.46 8.44 -38.11
CA GLU A 108 15.45 7.34 -38.13
C GLU A 108 16.55 7.39 -37.06
N MET A 109 16.51 8.38 -36.14
CA MET A 109 17.47 8.53 -35.06
C MET A 109 16.89 8.06 -33.71
N PRO A 110 17.66 7.36 -32.85
CA PRO A 110 17.23 7.02 -31.50
C PRO A 110 16.87 8.26 -30.69
N ALA A 111 15.66 8.30 -30.15
CA ALA A 111 15.14 9.42 -29.37
C ALA A 111 14.88 9.03 -27.91
N TYR A 112 14.35 7.82 -27.66
CA TYR A 112 14.05 7.36 -26.30
C TYR A 112 14.43 5.89 -26.09
N LEU A 113 14.90 5.57 -24.89
CA LEU A 113 15.00 4.21 -24.36
C LEU A 113 13.83 3.96 -23.40
N VAL A 114 13.11 2.87 -23.63
CA VAL A 114 12.03 2.37 -22.78
C VAL A 114 12.53 1.12 -22.07
N LEU A 115 12.43 1.11 -20.75
CA LEU A 115 12.76 -0.06 -19.92
C LEU A 115 11.54 -0.44 -19.09
N ALA A 116 11.12 -1.71 -19.14
CA ALA A 116 10.22 -2.29 -18.15
C ALA A 116 10.99 -3.33 -17.34
N VAL A 117 10.89 -3.29 -16.02
CA VAL A 117 11.68 -4.13 -15.11
C VAL A 117 10.79 -4.89 -14.13
N SER A 118 11.22 -6.11 -13.81
CA SER A 118 10.58 -6.93 -12.78
C SER A 118 10.89 -6.37 -11.39
N HIS A 119 9.87 -6.15 -10.58
CA HIS A 119 10.05 -5.66 -9.21
C HIS A 119 10.71 -6.71 -8.29
N VAL A 120 10.90 -7.95 -8.74
CA VAL A 120 11.76 -8.91 -8.04
C VAL A 120 13.22 -8.45 -8.05
N ALA A 121 13.67 -7.88 -9.16
CA ALA A 121 15.05 -7.45 -9.36
C ALA A 121 15.27 -5.95 -9.14
N PHE A 122 14.21 -5.13 -9.17
CA PHE A 122 14.33 -3.69 -9.00
C PHE A 122 13.30 -3.16 -8.02
N ASP A 123 13.74 -2.33 -7.08
CA ASP A 123 12.88 -1.31 -6.50
C ASP A 123 13.20 0.06 -7.13
N ALA A 124 12.41 1.09 -6.78
CA ALA A 124 12.58 2.43 -7.35
C ALA A 124 13.99 3.00 -7.10
N ALA A 125 14.61 2.71 -5.95
CA ALA A 125 15.95 3.20 -5.65
C ALA A 125 17.02 2.50 -6.51
N ALA A 126 16.88 1.19 -6.74
CA ALA A 126 17.74 0.47 -7.69
C ALA A 126 17.59 1.03 -9.12
N LEU A 127 16.36 1.33 -9.54
CA LEU A 127 16.09 1.91 -10.86
C LEU A 127 16.76 3.28 -11.03
N ALA A 128 16.64 4.16 -10.02
CA ALA A 128 17.29 5.48 -10.04
C ALA A 128 18.83 5.38 -10.08
N LEU A 129 19.42 4.39 -9.39
CA LEU A 129 20.85 4.15 -9.43
C LEU A 129 21.30 3.71 -10.83
N VAL A 130 20.62 2.73 -11.41
CA VAL A 130 20.94 2.22 -12.76
C VAL A 130 20.73 3.30 -13.82
N GLN A 131 19.70 4.14 -13.70
CA GLN A 131 19.49 5.28 -14.58
C GLN A 131 20.64 6.30 -14.51
N ARG A 132 21.19 6.58 -13.32
CA ARG A 132 22.34 7.46 -13.18
C ARG A 132 23.59 6.86 -13.82
N GLU A 133 23.86 5.58 -13.58
CA GLU A 133 25.00 4.88 -14.19
C GLU A 133 24.88 4.83 -15.72
N TRP A 134 23.67 4.58 -16.24
CA TRP A 134 23.36 4.65 -17.67
C TRP A 134 23.76 6.00 -18.28
N LEU A 135 23.32 7.11 -17.68
CA LEU A 135 23.63 8.46 -18.17
C LEU A 135 25.13 8.75 -18.13
N SER A 136 25.84 8.32 -17.08
CA SER A 136 27.29 8.45 -16.98
C SER A 136 28.02 7.67 -18.08
N LEU A 137 27.61 6.42 -18.36
CA LEU A 137 28.19 5.62 -19.44
C LEU A 137 27.96 6.26 -20.82
N LEU A 138 26.77 6.78 -21.09
CA LEU A 138 26.50 7.49 -22.35
C LEU A 138 27.32 8.78 -22.49
N ALA A 139 27.65 9.43 -21.38
CA ALA A 139 28.55 10.59 -21.36
C ALA A 139 30.05 10.20 -21.44
N GLY A 140 30.37 8.91 -21.57
CA GLY A 140 31.75 8.42 -21.62
C GLY A 140 32.49 8.52 -20.28
N GLN A 141 31.75 8.62 -19.17
CA GLN A 141 32.32 8.69 -17.83
C GLN A 141 32.60 7.29 -17.29
N GLU A 142 33.66 7.18 -16.48
CA GLU A 142 33.90 5.98 -15.69
C GLU A 142 32.88 5.87 -14.55
N LEU A 143 32.36 4.66 -14.36
CA LEU A 143 31.50 4.37 -13.22
C LEU A 143 32.34 4.17 -11.95
N PRO A 144 31.78 4.49 -10.76
CA PRO A 144 32.42 4.09 -9.51
C PRO A 144 32.56 2.57 -9.43
N GLU A 145 33.29 2.07 -8.44
CA GLU A 145 33.35 0.64 -8.15
C GLU A 145 31.92 0.08 -7.93
N ALA A 146 31.68 -1.15 -8.41
CA ALA A 146 30.38 -1.79 -8.27
C ALA A 146 30.08 -2.08 -6.80
N ALA A 147 28.80 -2.23 -6.46
CA ALA A 147 28.44 -2.70 -5.13
C ALA A 147 28.99 -4.11 -4.92
N GLU A 148 29.67 -4.33 -3.79
CA GLU A 148 30.20 -5.65 -3.41
C GLU A 148 29.08 -6.65 -3.08
N VAL A 149 27.88 -6.16 -2.77
CA VAL A 149 26.73 -6.98 -2.40
C VAL A 149 25.91 -7.30 -3.64
N HIS A 150 25.68 -8.58 -3.87
CA HIS A 150 24.76 -9.11 -4.87
C HIS A 150 23.57 -9.83 -4.19
N PRO A 151 22.54 -10.27 -4.94
CA PRO A 151 21.37 -10.91 -4.34
C PRO A 151 21.68 -12.10 -3.41
N VAL A 152 22.75 -12.87 -3.67
CA VAL A 152 23.16 -13.98 -2.80
C VAL A 152 23.78 -13.50 -1.49
N ASP A 153 24.57 -12.45 -1.53
CA ASP A 153 25.18 -11.86 -0.34
C ASP A 153 24.12 -11.22 0.55
N LEU A 154 23.11 -10.56 -0.05
CA LEU A 154 21.97 -10.05 0.68
C LEU A 154 21.23 -11.18 1.42
N ALA A 155 20.95 -12.30 0.75
CA ALA A 155 20.32 -13.46 1.38
C ALA A 155 21.16 -14.01 2.55
N VAL A 156 22.49 -14.02 2.42
CA VAL A 156 23.42 -14.42 3.51
C VAL A 156 23.37 -13.40 4.67
N ILE A 157 23.34 -12.10 4.38
CA ILE A 157 23.24 -11.02 5.38
C ILE A 157 21.93 -11.17 6.16
N GLU A 158 20.82 -11.41 5.49
CA GLU A 158 19.50 -11.60 6.09
C GLU A 158 19.43 -12.88 6.92
N ALA A 159 20.03 -13.97 6.41
CA ALA A 159 20.13 -15.24 7.12
C ALA A 159 21.12 -15.20 8.28
N SER A 160 22.00 -14.20 8.39
CA SER A 160 22.95 -14.09 9.51
C SER A 160 22.23 -13.95 10.86
N PRO A 161 22.88 -14.27 12.01
CA PRO A 161 22.29 -14.02 13.32
C PRO A 161 21.86 -12.56 13.54
N ARG A 162 22.55 -11.59 12.94
CA ARG A 162 22.19 -10.17 13.01
C ARG A 162 20.94 -9.87 12.17
N GLY A 163 20.88 -10.39 10.95
CA GLY A 163 19.72 -10.25 10.05
C GLY A 163 18.45 -10.83 10.67
N ARG A 164 18.52 -12.08 11.17
CA ARG A 164 17.41 -12.74 11.86
C ARG A 164 16.93 -11.98 13.09
N ARG A 165 17.84 -11.43 13.91
CA ARG A 165 17.45 -10.58 15.05
C ARG A 165 16.71 -9.33 14.59
N ARG A 166 17.23 -8.61 13.60
CA ARG A 166 16.58 -7.41 13.03
C ARG A 166 15.19 -7.72 12.47
N SER A 167 15.04 -8.85 11.78
CA SER A 167 13.74 -9.35 11.30
C SER A 167 12.78 -9.60 12.45
N ALA A 168 13.21 -10.34 13.47
CA ALA A 168 12.38 -10.61 14.65
C ALA A 168 12.00 -9.33 15.41
N ASP A 169 12.89 -8.36 15.52
CA ASP A 169 12.62 -7.06 16.18
C ASP A 169 11.58 -6.26 15.40
N SER A 170 11.71 -6.23 14.08
CA SER A 170 10.75 -5.59 13.18
C SER A 170 9.36 -6.22 13.29
N LEU A 171 9.28 -7.56 13.29
CA LEU A 171 8.01 -8.28 13.46
C LEU A 171 7.37 -8.02 14.83
N ARG A 172 8.13 -7.96 15.92
CA ARG A 172 7.59 -7.60 17.24
C ARG A 172 7.04 -6.18 17.28
N TYR A 173 7.70 -5.24 16.62
CA TYR A 173 7.17 -3.88 16.45
C TYR A 173 5.85 -3.90 15.67
N TRP A 174 5.81 -4.56 14.51
CA TRP A 174 4.60 -4.68 13.69
C TRP A 174 3.44 -5.31 14.47
N GLU A 175 3.69 -6.41 15.19
CA GLU A 175 2.71 -7.06 16.05
C GLU A 175 2.15 -6.09 17.10
N SER A 176 3.00 -5.28 17.74
CA SER A 176 2.54 -4.29 18.73
C SER A 176 1.59 -3.24 18.13
N GLN A 177 1.87 -2.77 16.91
CA GLN A 177 1.04 -1.78 16.22
C GLN A 177 -0.28 -2.40 15.78
N LEU A 178 -0.23 -3.60 15.21
CA LEU A 178 -1.41 -4.33 14.72
C LEU A 178 -2.31 -4.85 15.83
N ARG A 179 -1.84 -4.98 17.07
CA ARG A 179 -2.68 -5.36 18.22
C ARG A 179 -3.44 -4.20 18.86
N SER A 180 -2.97 -2.97 18.64
CA SER A 180 -3.48 -1.78 19.34
C SER A 180 -4.12 -0.75 18.42
N GLY A 181 -3.82 -0.80 17.12
CA GLY A 181 -4.35 0.13 16.12
C GLY A 181 -5.58 -0.40 15.37
N PRO A 182 -6.30 0.52 14.71
CA PRO A 182 -7.25 0.17 13.66
C PRO A 182 -6.66 -0.79 12.64
N GLN A 183 -7.47 -1.70 12.11
CA GLN A 183 -7.05 -2.65 11.07
C GLN A 183 -7.37 -2.18 9.65
N ALA A 184 -8.24 -1.18 9.54
CA ALA A 184 -8.56 -0.45 8.32
C ALA A 184 -8.83 1.02 8.70
N MET A 185 -8.28 1.94 7.91
CA MET A 185 -8.52 3.36 8.09
C MET A 185 -9.77 3.82 7.34
N LEU A 186 -9.95 3.36 6.10
CA LEU A 186 -10.99 3.87 5.20
C LEU A 186 -12.24 3.00 5.23
N THR A 187 -12.73 2.77 6.45
CA THR A 187 -14.00 2.11 6.68
C THR A 187 -15.12 3.14 6.70
N LEU A 188 -15.51 3.58 5.51
CA LEU A 188 -16.56 4.56 5.27
C LEU A 188 -17.87 3.86 4.87
N PRO A 189 -19.04 4.39 5.25
CA PRO A 189 -20.32 3.93 4.71
C PRO A 189 -20.30 4.02 3.19
N ALA A 190 -20.63 2.90 2.53
CA ALA A 190 -20.61 2.83 1.08
C ALA A 190 -21.42 3.97 0.46
N ALA A 191 -20.86 4.62 -0.55
CA ALA A 191 -21.64 5.47 -1.43
C ALA A 191 -22.73 4.60 -2.08
N PRO A 192 -23.98 5.10 -2.22
CA PRO A 192 -25.00 4.35 -2.95
C PRO A 192 -24.55 4.19 -4.40
N SER A 193 -24.42 2.93 -4.87
CA SER A 193 -23.92 2.47 -6.19
C SER A 193 -22.37 2.37 -6.28
N SER A 194 -21.72 1.25 -6.61
CA SER A 194 -22.10 0.15 -7.52
C SER A 194 -21.83 -1.23 -6.92
N ALA A 195 -22.66 -2.20 -7.29
CA ALA A 195 -22.42 -3.62 -7.09
C ALA A 195 -21.16 -4.05 -7.84
N THR A 196 -20.01 -3.94 -7.20
CA THR A 196 -18.74 -4.49 -7.69
C THR A 196 -18.27 -5.49 -6.66
N SER A 197 -18.02 -6.72 -7.11
CA SER A 197 -17.43 -7.76 -6.26
C SER A 197 -16.15 -7.22 -5.61
N PRO A 198 -15.91 -7.43 -4.30
CA PRO A 198 -14.71 -6.94 -3.59
C PRO A 198 -13.37 -7.49 -4.12
N SER A 199 -13.38 -8.24 -5.22
CA SER A 199 -12.23 -8.95 -5.80
C SER A 199 -11.95 -8.62 -7.27
N ALA A 200 -12.70 -7.70 -7.90
CA ALA A 200 -12.39 -7.29 -9.27
C ALA A 200 -11.39 -6.11 -9.26
N PRO A 201 -10.27 -6.16 -10.01
CA PRO A 201 -9.38 -5.03 -10.13
C PRO A 201 -10.15 -3.85 -10.74
N THR A 202 -10.34 -2.80 -9.94
CA THR A 202 -10.93 -1.57 -10.41
C THR A 202 -9.86 -0.75 -11.10
N SER A 203 -10.14 -0.28 -12.30
CA SER A 203 -9.31 0.76 -12.90
C SER A 203 -9.67 2.09 -12.25
N VAL A 204 -8.70 2.72 -11.58
CA VAL A 204 -8.90 3.96 -10.82
C VAL A 204 -8.08 5.07 -11.45
N ARG A 205 -8.71 6.23 -11.67
CA ARG A 205 -8.01 7.45 -12.08
C ARG A 205 -7.21 8.00 -10.91
N ARG A 206 -6.05 8.57 -11.20
CA ARG A 206 -5.18 9.16 -10.20
C ARG A 206 -5.28 10.67 -10.23
N LEU A 207 -5.46 11.30 -9.08
CA LEU A 207 -5.50 12.74 -8.93
C LEU A 207 -4.10 13.28 -8.67
N ARG A 208 -3.53 14.00 -9.63
CA ARG A 208 -2.29 14.75 -9.45
C ARG A 208 -2.59 16.07 -8.74
N ILE A 209 -1.76 16.43 -7.78
CA ILE A 209 -1.89 17.62 -6.95
C ILE A 209 -0.61 18.43 -7.11
N ARG A 210 -0.73 19.67 -7.60
CA ARG A 210 0.40 20.57 -7.81
C ARG A 210 0.24 21.91 -7.14
N SER A 211 1.29 22.39 -6.48
CA SER A 211 1.29 23.72 -5.86
C SER A 211 2.71 24.21 -5.51
N HIS A 212 3.05 25.42 -5.94
CA HIS A 212 4.30 26.08 -5.56
C HIS A 212 4.23 26.62 -4.13
N SER A 213 3.12 27.27 -3.76
CA SER A 213 2.95 27.81 -2.40
C SER A 213 2.93 26.71 -1.35
N ALA A 214 2.41 25.51 -1.64
CA ALA A 214 2.52 24.38 -0.73
C ALA A 214 3.96 23.87 -0.58
N ALA A 215 4.81 23.96 -1.61
CA ALA A 215 6.23 23.61 -1.49
C ALA A 215 7.02 24.63 -0.66
N GLU A 216 6.72 25.92 -0.83
CA GLU A 216 7.26 26.98 0.04
C GLU A 216 6.83 26.77 1.49
N ALA A 217 5.54 26.49 1.70
CA ALA A 217 4.96 26.19 3.00
C ALA A 217 5.64 24.97 3.67
N LEU A 218 5.94 23.93 2.91
CA LEU A 218 6.73 22.78 3.39
C LEU A 218 8.14 23.19 3.84
N GLY A 219 8.77 24.16 3.18
CA GLY A 219 10.04 24.74 3.62
C GLY A 219 9.92 25.39 4.99
N VAL A 220 8.94 26.28 5.16
CA VAL A 220 8.66 26.97 6.44
C VAL A 220 8.37 25.97 7.55
N LEU A 221 7.51 24.97 7.28
CA LEU A 221 7.16 23.93 8.25
C LEU A 221 8.37 23.07 8.63
N ALA A 222 9.22 22.71 7.65
CA ALA A 222 10.43 21.92 7.91
C ALA A 222 11.42 22.65 8.81
N GLU A 223 11.62 23.95 8.59
CA GLU A 223 12.45 24.80 9.44
C GLU A 223 11.84 24.96 10.83
N ARG A 224 10.54 25.27 10.93
CA ARG A 224 9.84 25.50 12.20
C ARG A 224 9.79 24.27 13.10
N THR A 225 9.57 23.09 12.52
CA THR A 225 9.38 21.82 13.26
C THR A 225 10.64 20.96 13.34
N GLY A 226 11.70 21.30 12.61
CA GLY A 226 12.91 20.47 12.50
C GLY A 226 12.65 19.09 11.89
N THR A 227 11.62 18.96 11.04
CA THR A 227 11.15 17.71 10.45
C THR A 227 11.29 17.72 8.92
N SER A 228 11.39 16.55 8.28
CA SER A 228 11.49 16.49 6.81
C SER A 228 10.15 16.82 6.13
N ARG A 229 10.21 17.40 4.93
CA ARG A 229 9.03 17.69 4.08
C ARG A 229 8.14 16.46 3.91
N SER A 230 8.75 15.29 3.67
CA SER A 230 8.08 14.00 3.57
C SER A 230 7.21 13.65 4.77
N LYS A 231 7.75 13.80 5.99
CA LYS A 231 7.03 13.54 7.24
C LYS A 231 5.91 14.57 7.47
N ILE A 232 6.07 15.80 6.98
CA ILE A 232 5.02 16.83 7.05
C ILE A 232 3.86 16.51 6.09
N VAL A 233 4.14 16.07 4.86
CA VAL A 233 3.11 15.56 3.93
C VAL A 233 2.41 14.33 4.51
N LEU A 234 3.16 13.38 5.07
CA LEU A 234 2.62 12.22 5.79
C LEU A 234 1.72 12.65 6.96
N THR A 235 2.07 13.73 7.65
CA THR A 235 1.25 14.29 8.73
C THR A 235 -0.11 14.78 8.21
N ALA A 236 -0.11 15.51 7.08
CA ALA A 236 -1.35 15.93 6.42
C ALA A 236 -2.20 14.72 6.01
N LEU A 237 -1.60 13.69 5.41
CA LEU A 237 -2.29 12.44 5.08
C LEU A 237 -2.91 11.80 6.32
N CYS A 238 -2.15 11.62 7.40
CA CYS A 238 -2.65 11.03 8.65
C CYS A 238 -3.80 11.84 9.25
N ALA A 239 -3.70 13.18 9.27
CA ALA A 239 -4.71 14.06 9.84
C ALA A 239 -6.03 13.98 9.04
N LEU A 240 -5.96 14.09 7.71
CA LEU A 240 -7.13 14.05 6.85
C LEU A 240 -7.79 12.67 6.83
N THR A 241 -7.01 11.59 6.76
CA THR A 241 -7.54 10.22 6.80
C THR A 241 -8.24 9.94 8.14
N ALA A 242 -7.65 10.37 9.26
CA ALA A 242 -8.26 10.22 10.58
C ALA A 242 -9.57 11.02 10.72
N HIS A 243 -9.57 12.28 10.26
CA HIS A 243 -10.77 13.13 10.23
C HIS A 243 -11.88 12.51 9.38
N LEU A 244 -11.56 12.16 8.15
CA LEU A 244 -12.50 11.54 7.21
C LEU A 244 -13.10 10.25 7.76
N ALA A 245 -12.28 9.39 8.35
CA ALA A 245 -12.70 8.11 8.90
C ALA A 245 -13.39 8.22 10.27
N GLY A 246 -13.34 9.38 10.94
CA GLY A 246 -13.72 9.49 12.34
C GLY A 246 -12.90 8.55 13.23
N GLN A 247 -11.60 8.47 12.96
CA GLN A 247 -10.64 7.66 13.71
C GLN A 247 -9.77 8.54 14.60
N ARG A 248 -9.49 8.08 15.84
CA ARG A 248 -8.61 8.80 16.78
C ARG A 248 -7.12 8.54 16.54
N ARG A 249 -6.81 7.48 15.82
CA ARG A 249 -5.45 7.02 15.53
C ARG A 249 -5.35 6.77 14.04
N ALA A 250 -4.36 7.35 13.40
CA ALA A 250 -4.04 7.09 12.00
C ALA A 250 -3.03 5.95 11.92
N VAL A 251 -3.36 4.94 11.12
CA VAL A 251 -2.44 3.87 10.72
C VAL A 251 -2.13 4.07 9.24
N ALA A 252 -0.85 4.19 8.91
CA ALA A 252 -0.40 4.38 7.53
C ALA A 252 0.77 3.45 7.25
N VAL A 253 0.87 2.95 6.03
CA VAL A 253 2.02 2.19 5.56
C VAL A 253 2.87 3.10 4.70
N THR A 254 4.11 3.32 5.12
CA THR A 254 5.11 4.02 4.31
C THR A 254 6.04 3.01 3.66
N ILE A 255 6.70 3.38 2.56
CA ILE A 255 7.69 2.48 1.92
C ILE A 255 9.09 2.87 2.37
N SER A 256 9.81 1.92 2.96
CA SER A 256 11.21 2.08 3.34
C SER A 256 12.11 1.49 2.27
N GLY A 257 13.00 2.30 1.68
CA GLY A 257 13.99 1.80 0.72
C GLY A 257 15.09 0.94 1.34
N ASN A 258 15.13 0.80 2.68
CA ASN A 258 16.03 -0.07 3.47
C ASN A 258 17.56 0.05 3.25
N ARG A 259 18.05 0.97 2.43
CA ARG A 259 19.48 1.16 2.10
C ARG A 259 20.30 1.91 3.17
N ARG A 260 20.06 1.61 4.45
CA ARG A 260 20.69 2.29 5.60
C ARG A 260 22.05 1.73 5.98
N LEU A 261 22.28 0.45 5.73
CA LEU A 261 23.58 -0.17 5.98
C LEU A 261 24.54 0.19 4.84
N PRO A 262 25.81 0.53 5.13
CA PRO A 262 26.81 0.85 4.10
C PRO A 262 26.89 -0.20 2.99
N GLU A 263 26.83 -1.47 3.35
CA GLU A 263 26.98 -2.64 2.47
C GLU A 263 25.88 -2.69 1.40
N VAL A 264 24.66 -2.26 1.71
CA VAL A 264 23.52 -2.28 0.77
C VAL A 264 23.19 -0.91 0.19
N ARG A 265 23.97 0.13 0.48
CA ARG A 265 23.65 1.51 0.07
C ARG A 265 23.51 1.66 -1.45
N ASN A 266 24.40 0.99 -2.19
CA ASN A 266 24.44 1.01 -3.66
C ASN A 266 23.94 -0.31 -4.28
N TYR A 267 23.28 -1.16 -3.50
CA TYR A 267 22.77 -2.44 -3.96
C TYR A 267 21.67 -2.26 -5.02
N VAL A 268 21.86 -2.92 -6.16
CA VAL A 268 20.84 -3.09 -7.21
C VAL A 268 20.09 -4.38 -6.96
N GLY A 269 18.83 -4.23 -6.60
CA GLY A 269 17.93 -5.29 -6.18
C GLY A 269 16.78 -4.72 -5.36
N THR A 270 15.79 -5.56 -5.04
CA THR A 270 14.66 -5.12 -4.22
C THR A 270 14.93 -5.37 -2.74
N VAL A 271 15.09 -4.28 -1.99
CA VAL A 271 15.12 -4.28 -0.52
C VAL A 271 14.01 -3.43 0.07
N ALA A 272 13.27 -2.69 -0.76
CA ALA A 272 12.14 -1.89 -0.30
C ALA A 272 11.08 -2.75 0.38
N GLN A 273 10.65 -2.33 1.57
CA GLN A 273 9.60 -2.98 2.35
C GLN A 273 8.72 -1.96 3.04
N ASP A 274 7.53 -2.41 3.42
CA ASP A 274 6.57 -1.62 4.18
C ASP A 274 7.15 -1.23 5.56
N ALA A 275 6.80 -0.03 6.00
CA ALA A 275 7.05 0.54 7.30
C ALA A 275 5.71 0.99 7.89
N LEU A 276 5.19 0.21 8.85
CA LEU A 276 3.89 0.44 9.47
C LEU A 276 3.99 1.56 10.52
N LEU A 277 3.32 2.68 10.26
CA LEU A 277 3.19 3.81 11.17
C LEU A 277 1.82 3.78 11.86
N SER A 278 1.81 4.09 13.15
CA SER A 278 0.58 4.32 13.92
C SER A 278 0.77 5.54 14.81
N VAL A 279 -0.15 6.50 14.70
CA VAL A 279 -0.03 7.77 15.43
C VAL A 279 -1.38 8.21 15.99
N ASP A 280 -1.38 8.65 17.24
CA ASP A 280 -2.54 9.29 17.84
C ASP A 280 -2.71 10.69 17.24
N THR A 281 -3.85 10.89 16.58
CA THR A 281 -4.22 12.16 15.95
C THR A 281 -4.98 13.06 16.90
N SER A 282 -5.27 12.60 18.13
CA SER A 282 -5.76 13.47 19.19
C SER A 282 -4.66 14.44 19.64
N GLY A 283 -5.06 15.69 19.91
CA GLY A 283 -4.16 16.79 20.21
C GLY A 283 -4.78 18.11 19.80
N THR A 284 -4.06 19.20 20.06
CA THR A 284 -4.57 20.55 19.82
C THR A 284 -4.07 21.15 18.51
N THR A 285 -2.82 20.90 18.11
CA THR A 285 -2.20 21.61 16.99
C THR A 285 -1.46 20.72 15.98
N PHE A 286 -1.25 21.25 14.77
CA PHE A 286 -0.62 20.57 13.65
C PHE A 286 0.86 20.30 13.89
N ASP A 287 1.64 21.25 14.44
CA ASP A 287 3.06 21.04 14.74
C ASP A 287 3.25 19.95 15.82
N GLY A 288 2.32 19.90 16.78
CA GLY A 288 2.26 18.81 17.76
C GLY A 288 2.06 17.46 17.09
N LEU A 289 1.21 17.37 16.07
CA LEU A 289 1.02 16.14 15.29
C LEU A 289 2.25 15.82 14.42
N VAL A 290 2.90 16.81 13.80
CA VAL A 290 4.14 16.63 13.02
C VAL A 290 5.21 15.96 13.88
N ASN A 291 5.39 16.41 15.12
CA ASN A 291 6.36 15.81 16.04
C ASN A 291 6.04 14.34 16.36
N ARG A 292 4.77 14.01 16.62
CA ARG A 292 4.35 12.61 16.87
C ARG A 292 4.52 11.72 15.64
N VAL A 293 4.20 12.25 14.45
CA VAL A 293 4.40 11.55 13.17
C VAL A 293 5.89 11.32 12.92
N ARG A 294 6.75 12.30 13.19
CA ARG A 294 8.21 12.15 13.08
C ARG A 294 8.72 10.97 13.90
N GLU A 295 8.36 10.92 15.18
CA GLU A 295 8.77 9.84 16.10
C GLU A 295 8.25 8.48 15.65
N SER A 296 6.96 8.40 15.29
CA SER A 296 6.35 7.15 14.83
C SER A 296 6.95 6.68 13.50
N ALA A 297 7.24 7.58 12.56
CA ALA A 297 7.90 7.26 11.29
C ALA A 297 9.32 6.74 11.48
N GLU A 298 10.09 7.32 12.41
CA GLU A 298 11.45 6.84 12.71
C GLU A 298 11.45 5.41 13.24
N LEU A 299 10.52 5.08 14.15
CA LEU A 299 10.31 3.72 14.63
C LEU A 299 9.85 2.79 13.49
N ALA A 300 8.89 3.22 12.67
CA ALA A 300 8.38 2.43 11.56
C ALA A 300 9.49 2.07 10.57
N TYR A 301 10.30 3.04 10.15
CA TYR A 301 11.41 2.77 9.23
C TYR A 301 12.57 2.01 9.86
N ALA A 302 12.77 2.08 11.18
CA ALA A 302 13.77 1.24 11.86
C ALA A 302 13.35 -0.24 11.87
N ASN A 303 12.03 -0.49 11.84
CA ASN A 303 11.39 -1.80 11.95
C ASN A 303 10.73 -2.25 10.63
N SER A 304 11.33 -1.87 9.50
CA SER A 304 10.86 -2.18 8.16
C SER A 304 11.74 -3.21 7.44
N TRP A 305 12.45 -4.06 8.18
CA TRP A 305 13.29 -5.10 7.59
C TRP A 305 12.96 -6.44 8.22
N PHE A 306 12.17 -7.25 7.52
CA PHE A 306 11.61 -8.50 8.04
C PHE A 306 11.43 -9.57 6.96
N ASP A 307 11.31 -10.82 7.40
CA ASP A 307 10.88 -11.92 6.53
C ASP A 307 9.40 -11.76 6.18
N ALA A 308 9.09 -11.67 4.89
CA ALA A 308 7.73 -11.45 4.41
C ALA A 308 6.79 -12.65 4.65
N GLY A 309 7.32 -13.87 4.68
CA GLY A 309 6.56 -15.08 5.00
C GLY A 309 6.15 -15.10 6.47
N GLU A 310 7.07 -14.74 7.37
CA GLU A 310 6.77 -14.59 8.79
C GLU A 310 5.80 -13.43 9.06
N LEU A 311 5.92 -12.31 8.34
CA LEU A 311 4.92 -11.23 8.40
C LEU A 311 3.52 -11.74 8.01
N ARG A 312 3.39 -12.50 6.91
CA ARG A 312 2.09 -13.07 6.47
C ARG A 312 1.50 -14.01 7.52
N LYS A 313 2.31 -14.90 8.10
CA LYS A 313 1.89 -15.79 9.19
C LYS A 313 1.42 -15.00 10.41
N MET A 314 2.15 -13.95 10.77
CA MET A 314 1.81 -13.07 11.89
C MET A 314 0.51 -12.30 11.63
N LEU A 315 0.31 -11.74 10.44
CA LEU A 315 -0.93 -11.06 10.04
C LEU A 315 -2.13 -12.01 10.13
N TRP A 316 -2.00 -13.23 9.62
CA TRP A 316 -3.04 -14.26 9.73
C TRP A 316 -3.35 -14.60 11.19
N ARG A 317 -2.32 -14.86 11.99
CA ARG A 317 -2.47 -15.17 13.42
C ARG A 317 -3.17 -14.05 14.18
N ILE A 318 -2.75 -12.80 14.00
CA ILE A 318 -3.41 -11.63 14.61
C ILE A 318 -4.86 -11.54 14.12
N GLY A 319 -5.11 -11.82 12.83
CA GLY A 319 -6.46 -11.85 12.28
C GLY A 319 -7.36 -12.88 12.95
N CYS A 320 -6.88 -14.10 13.19
CA CYS A 320 -7.60 -15.12 13.97
C CYS A 320 -7.81 -14.71 15.43
N GLU A 321 -6.81 -14.09 16.07
CA GLU A 321 -6.92 -13.71 17.48
C GLU A 321 -7.85 -12.50 17.72
N ARG A 322 -7.87 -11.54 16.79
CA ARG A 322 -8.69 -10.31 16.87
C ARG A 322 -10.05 -10.44 16.18
N GLY A 323 -10.15 -11.32 15.18
CA GLY A 323 -11.29 -11.40 14.27
C GLY A 323 -11.24 -10.35 13.17
N THR A 324 -10.05 -9.96 12.69
CA THR A 324 -9.87 -8.84 11.75
C THR A 324 -9.01 -9.24 10.55
N SER A 325 -8.99 -8.43 9.49
CA SER A 325 -8.00 -8.51 8.42
C SER A 325 -7.36 -7.14 8.23
N PHE A 326 -6.03 -7.06 8.30
CA PHE A 326 -5.33 -5.80 8.11
C PHE A 326 -5.43 -5.35 6.65
N ALA A 327 -6.06 -4.21 6.41
CA ALA A 327 -6.46 -3.77 5.07
C ALA A 327 -5.33 -3.12 4.27
N ARG A 328 -4.25 -2.65 4.93
CA ARG A 328 -3.15 -1.91 4.28
C ARG A 328 -3.67 -0.79 3.36
N ASP A 329 -4.61 0.02 3.87
CA ASP A 329 -5.46 0.87 3.05
C ASP A 329 -5.14 2.37 3.06
N CYS A 330 -4.11 2.77 3.79
CA CYS A 330 -3.58 4.11 3.76
C CYS A 330 -2.07 4.00 3.51
N VAL A 331 -1.62 4.35 2.31
CA VAL A 331 -0.23 4.15 1.87
C VAL A 331 0.38 5.49 1.47
N PHE A 332 1.60 5.74 1.93
CA PHE A 332 2.40 6.90 1.52
C PHE A 332 3.74 6.46 0.96
N ASN A 333 4.01 6.81 -0.30
CA ASN A 333 5.26 6.48 -0.96
C ASN A 333 5.98 7.74 -1.43
N ASP A 334 7.07 8.09 -0.75
CA ASP A 334 7.91 9.23 -1.11
C ASP A 334 9.09 8.76 -1.95
N ILE A 335 9.03 9.02 -3.24
CA ILE A 335 10.11 8.77 -4.18
C ILE A 335 10.82 10.07 -4.62
N SER A 336 10.43 11.20 -4.05
CA SER A 336 10.99 12.51 -4.41
C SER A 336 12.52 12.62 -4.24
N PRO A 337 13.19 11.93 -3.28
CA PRO A 337 14.65 11.95 -3.19
C PRO A 337 15.35 11.21 -4.34
N LEU A 338 14.63 10.39 -5.10
CA LEU A 338 15.21 9.56 -6.17
C LEU A 338 15.36 10.33 -7.49
N GLY A 339 14.71 11.48 -7.63
CA GLY A 339 14.72 12.26 -8.87
C GLY A 339 14.09 11.52 -10.07
N LEU A 340 13.29 10.49 -9.79
CA LEU A 340 12.51 9.81 -10.80
C LEU A 340 11.29 10.67 -11.13
N ASP A 341 11.12 11.01 -12.40
CA ASP A 341 9.86 11.55 -12.87
C ASP A 341 8.75 10.51 -12.69
N ASP A 342 7.50 10.98 -12.68
CA ASP A 342 6.37 10.05 -12.70
C ASP A 342 6.43 9.22 -13.99
N TRP A 343 6.93 7.99 -13.85
CA TRP A 343 6.98 7.02 -14.93
C TRP A 343 5.58 6.71 -15.49
N LYS A 344 4.50 7.09 -14.78
CA LYS A 344 3.11 6.96 -15.23
C LYS A 344 2.61 8.18 -16.00
N ARG A 345 3.45 9.21 -16.20
CA ARG A 345 3.14 10.39 -16.99
C ARG A 345 3.14 10.03 -18.47
N ALA A 346 1.98 9.61 -18.98
CA ALA A 346 1.80 9.20 -20.37
C ALA A 346 1.91 10.37 -21.36
N GLY A 347 3.08 10.98 -21.53
CA GLY A 347 3.39 11.93 -22.61
C GLY A 347 2.44 13.13 -22.78
N GLN A 348 1.63 13.47 -21.77
CA GLN A 348 0.68 14.58 -21.88
C GLN A 348 1.40 15.91 -21.70
N GLU A 349 1.06 16.88 -22.54
CA GLU A 349 1.41 18.29 -22.35
C GLU A 349 1.02 18.73 -20.93
N ASP A 350 1.75 19.72 -20.43
CA ASP A 350 1.56 20.28 -19.09
C ASP A 350 0.75 21.59 -19.19
N PRO A 351 -0.60 21.55 -19.24
CA PRO A 351 -1.40 22.75 -19.19
C PRO A 351 -1.38 23.27 -17.76
N ARG A 352 -0.30 23.92 -17.37
CA ARG A 352 -0.25 24.70 -16.13
C ARG A 352 -1.07 25.97 -16.32
N ASP A 353 -1.99 26.20 -15.39
CA ASP A 353 -2.60 27.51 -15.21
C ASP A 353 -1.85 28.23 -14.08
N PRO A 354 -0.92 29.16 -14.39
CA PRO A 354 -0.15 29.87 -13.37
C PRO A 354 -1.01 30.75 -12.45
N ALA A 355 -2.30 30.98 -12.77
CA ALA A 355 -3.22 31.69 -11.89
C ALA A 355 -3.79 30.81 -10.76
N GLN A 356 -3.68 29.48 -10.85
CA GLN A 356 -4.20 28.56 -9.82
C GLN A 356 -3.13 28.19 -8.80
N GLU A 357 -3.41 28.45 -7.53
CA GLU A 357 -2.50 28.13 -6.42
C GLU A 357 -2.38 26.61 -6.16
N ILE A 358 -3.49 25.88 -6.32
CA ILE A 358 -3.58 24.43 -6.17
C ILE A 358 -4.24 23.86 -7.42
N GLN A 359 -3.42 23.26 -8.28
CA GLN A 359 -3.86 22.60 -9.51
C GLN A 359 -4.15 21.13 -9.24
N LEU A 360 -5.28 20.65 -9.77
CA LEU A 360 -5.70 19.26 -9.71
C LEU A 360 -5.89 18.73 -11.13
N ASP A 361 -5.19 17.65 -11.47
CA ASP A 361 -5.28 17.03 -12.79
C ASP A 361 -5.55 15.53 -12.64
N TRP A 362 -6.63 15.02 -13.24
CA TRP A 362 -6.90 13.60 -13.24
C TRP A 362 -6.17 12.87 -14.36
N LEU A 363 -5.19 12.05 -13.97
CA LEU A 363 -4.43 11.17 -14.85
C LEU A 363 -5.30 10.00 -15.35
N PRO A 364 -4.85 9.28 -16.40
CA PRO A 364 -5.52 8.08 -16.90
C PRO A 364 -5.73 7.02 -15.81
N ALA A 365 -6.75 6.20 -15.99
CA ALA A 365 -7.06 5.13 -15.05
C ALA A 365 -6.05 3.98 -15.19
N GLU A 366 -5.63 3.43 -14.06
CA GLU A 366 -4.73 2.27 -13.99
C GLU A 366 -5.35 1.19 -13.11
N PRO A 367 -4.95 -0.09 -13.26
CA PRO A 367 -5.32 -1.11 -12.28
C PRO A 367 -4.91 -0.65 -10.88
N TYR A 368 -5.84 -0.77 -9.94
CA TYR A 368 -5.64 -0.38 -8.56
C TYR A 368 -6.42 -1.29 -7.62
N THR A 369 -5.72 -1.83 -6.63
CA THR A 369 -6.26 -2.79 -5.65
C THR A 369 -6.23 -2.29 -4.20
N ARG A 370 -5.78 -1.06 -3.95
CA ARG A 370 -5.54 -0.52 -2.60
C ARG A 370 -6.66 0.41 -2.17
N GLY A 371 -6.66 0.86 -0.90
CA GLY A 371 -7.64 1.83 -0.41
C GLY A 371 -7.34 3.25 -0.87
N LEU A 372 -6.34 3.88 -0.23
CA LEU A 372 -5.83 5.21 -0.56
C LEU A 372 -4.31 5.15 -0.60
N GLU A 373 -3.75 5.71 -1.66
CA GLU A 373 -2.31 5.75 -1.88
C GLU A 373 -1.89 7.14 -2.34
N LEU A 374 -0.98 7.74 -1.60
CA LEU A 374 -0.38 9.04 -1.92
C LEU A 374 1.09 8.85 -2.29
N TRP A 375 1.41 9.18 -3.54
CA TRP A 375 2.78 9.23 -4.03
C TRP A 375 3.29 10.66 -3.98
N ALA A 376 4.55 10.83 -3.61
CA ALA A 376 5.24 12.10 -3.72
C ALA A 376 6.41 12.01 -4.69
N PHE A 377 6.38 12.87 -5.71
CA PHE A 377 7.40 12.96 -6.76
C PHE A 377 8.30 14.17 -6.56
N ARG A 378 7.73 15.31 -6.12
CA ARG A 378 8.49 16.53 -5.79
C ARG A 378 7.88 17.25 -4.60
N MET A 379 8.73 17.91 -3.82
CA MET A 379 8.30 18.69 -2.64
C MET A 379 9.09 19.98 -2.40
N LYS A 380 10.15 20.26 -3.18
CA LYS A 380 11.08 21.36 -2.89
C LYS A 380 10.70 22.65 -3.59
N ASP A 381 10.68 22.62 -4.92
CA ASP A 381 10.41 23.80 -5.75
C ASP A 381 8.95 23.82 -6.23
N GLU A 382 8.33 22.64 -6.29
CA GLU A 382 6.91 22.43 -6.55
C GLU A 382 6.48 21.20 -5.72
N LEU A 383 5.29 21.26 -5.12
CA LEU A 383 4.64 20.10 -4.55
C LEU A 383 4.04 19.34 -5.73
N ASP A 384 4.48 18.11 -5.98
CA ASP A 384 3.92 17.24 -7.02
C ASP A 384 3.60 15.88 -6.38
N LEU A 385 2.33 15.69 -6.07
CA LEU A 385 1.79 14.48 -5.47
C LEU A 385 0.82 13.80 -6.43
N ALA A 386 0.62 12.50 -6.25
CA ALA A 386 -0.44 11.80 -6.96
C ALA A 386 -1.20 10.87 -6.01
N LEU A 387 -2.50 11.10 -5.92
CA LEU A 387 -3.44 10.44 -5.01
C LEU A 387 -4.30 9.45 -5.80
N SER A 388 -4.31 8.20 -5.38
CA SER A 388 -5.25 7.19 -5.88
C SER A 388 -6.16 6.77 -4.72
N ALA A 389 -7.45 6.63 -4.97
CA ALA A 389 -8.41 6.20 -3.97
C ALA A 389 -9.45 5.26 -4.62
N ASP A 390 -9.74 4.13 -3.97
CA ASP A 390 -10.80 3.23 -4.40
C ASP A 390 -12.16 3.97 -4.38
N PRO A 391 -12.84 4.14 -5.53
CA PRO A 391 -14.11 4.86 -5.60
C PRO A 391 -15.24 4.21 -4.79
N SER A 392 -15.13 2.92 -4.46
CA SER A 392 -16.07 2.25 -3.55
C SER A 392 -15.93 2.72 -2.10
N GLN A 393 -14.80 3.36 -1.77
CA GLN A 393 -14.47 3.87 -0.44
C GLN A 393 -14.53 5.38 -0.38
N LEU A 394 -13.92 6.05 -1.35
CA LEU A 394 -13.83 7.50 -1.40
C LEU A 394 -14.35 7.98 -2.76
N ARG A 395 -15.48 8.70 -2.74
CA ARG A 395 -16.07 9.27 -3.95
C ARG A 395 -15.05 10.17 -4.65
N SER A 396 -15.13 10.31 -5.98
CA SER A 396 -14.21 11.16 -6.73
C SER A 396 -14.23 12.62 -6.25
N GLU A 397 -15.40 13.15 -5.88
CA GLU A 397 -15.56 14.49 -5.28
C GLU A 397 -14.79 14.60 -3.95
N ASP A 398 -14.91 13.59 -3.09
CA ASP A 398 -14.21 13.57 -1.80
C ASP A 398 -12.70 13.36 -2.00
N THR A 399 -12.28 12.63 -3.04
CA THR A 399 -10.88 12.49 -3.45
C THR A 399 -10.28 13.83 -3.88
N GLU A 400 -11.02 14.65 -4.64
CA GLU A 400 -10.59 16.01 -5.00
C GLU A 400 -10.47 16.91 -3.78
N LEU A 401 -11.46 16.89 -2.89
CA LEU A 401 -11.42 17.63 -1.63
C LEU A 401 -10.25 17.18 -0.76
N PHE A 402 -9.97 15.88 -0.69
CA PHE A 402 -8.84 15.33 0.06
C PHE A 402 -7.51 15.82 -0.52
N GLY A 403 -7.32 15.70 -1.84
CA GLY A 403 -6.11 16.14 -2.52
C GLY A 403 -5.86 17.65 -2.41
N ARG A 404 -6.91 18.46 -2.63
CA ARG A 404 -6.85 19.91 -2.39
C ARG A 404 -6.57 20.23 -0.93
N GLY A 405 -7.21 19.49 -0.03
CA GLY A 405 -7.08 19.61 1.41
C GLY A 405 -5.65 19.41 1.91
N ILE A 406 -4.88 18.49 1.31
CA ILE A 406 -3.45 18.33 1.63
C ILE A 406 -2.70 19.64 1.37
N ALA A 407 -2.80 20.19 0.15
CA ALA A 407 -2.08 21.41 -0.20
C ALA A 407 -2.55 22.62 0.63
N ALA A 408 -3.87 22.80 0.77
CA ALA A 408 -4.45 23.89 1.56
C ALA A 408 -4.04 23.84 3.04
N LEU A 409 -4.03 22.64 3.63
CA LEU A 409 -3.60 22.43 5.01
C LEU A 409 -2.14 22.82 5.22
N LEU A 410 -1.25 22.47 4.28
CA LEU A 410 0.16 22.83 4.34
C LEU A 410 0.35 24.35 4.26
N ILE A 411 -0.34 25.00 3.33
CA ILE A 411 -0.30 26.46 3.13
C ILE A 411 -0.76 27.19 4.39
N GLU A 412 -1.88 26.76 4.98
CA GLU A 412 -2.40 27.41 6.19
C GLU A 412 -1.52 27.13 7.41
N ALA A 413 -1.08 25.88 7.59
CA ALA A 413 -0.18 25.51 8.68
C ALA A 413 1.17 26.26 8.61
N ALA A 414 1.64 26.70 7.44
CA ALA A 414 2.86 27.50 7.38
C ALA A 414 2.71 28.90 8.02
N ARG A 415 1.49 29.43 8.12
CA ARG A 415 1.24 30.78 8.68
C ARG A 415 1.35 30.83 10.19
N HIS A 416 0.93 29.76 10.87
CA HIS A 416 0.96 29.63 12.33
C HIS A 416 0.80 28.15 12.74
N ASP A 417 0.98 27.82 14.03
CA ASP A 417 0.68 26.47 14.51
C ASP A 417 -0.85 26.25 14.54
N LEU A 418 -1.34 25.57 13.51
CA LEU A 418 -2.76 25.43 13.21
C LEU A 418 -3.48 24.50 14.20
N PRO A 419 -4.61 24.91 14.80
CA PRO A 419 -5.45 24.03 15.59
C PRO A 419 -6.05 22.89 14.75
N LEU A 420 -5.93 21.64 15.21
CA LEU A 420 -6.45 20.46 14.46
C LEU A 420 -7.97 20.51 14.26
N GLY A 421 -8.70 21.20 15.12
CA GLY A 421 -10.15 21.41 14.99
C GLY A 421 -10.56 22.29 13.79
N GLU A 422 -9.62 23.02 13.19
CA GLU A 422 -9.87 23.90 12.03
C GLU A 422 -9.67 23.19 10.67
N ILE A 423 -9.11 21.98 10.67
CA ILE A 423 -8.92 21.15 9.47
C ILE A 423 -10.19 21.04 8.60
N PRO A 424 -11.40 20.81 9.16
CA PRO A 424 -12.60 20.69 8.34
C PRO A 424 -12.97 22.00 7.63
N ALA A 425 -12.75 23.14 8.28
CA ALA A 425 -13.02 24.46 7.71
C ALA A 425 -12.03 24.81 6.59
N ILE A 426 -10.76 24.41 6.72
CA ILE A 426 -9.71 24.66 5.72
C ILE A 426 -9.88 23.75 4.51
N THR A 427 -10.18 22.47 4.74
CA THR A 427 -10.19 21.46 3.66
C THR A 427 -11.55 21.27 3.02
N GLY A 428 -12.63 21.66 3.70
CA GLY A 428 -14.00 21.34 3.29
C GLY A 428 -14.33 19.85 3.33
N LEU A 429 -13.42 19.01 3.86
CA LEU A 429 -13.57 17.56 3.89
C LEU A 429 -14.63 17.17 4.94
N PRO A 430 -15.75 16.53 4.55
CA PRO A 430 -16.81 16.22 5.48
C PRO A 430 -16.37 15.15 6.48
N ALA A 431 -16.87 15.26 7.72
CA ALA A 431 -16.79 14.16 8.66
C ALA A 431 -17.75 13.05 8.21
N VAL A 432 -17.34 11.79 8.36
CA VAL A 432 -18.19 10.64 8.06
C VAL A 432 -19.43 10.61 8.96
N VAL A 433 -20.59 10.37 8.35
CA VAL A 433 -21.86 10.19 9.06
C VAL A 433 -22.22 8.71 9.02
N ARG A 434 -22.41 8.10 10.19
CA ARG A 434 -22.74 6.67 10.31
C ARG A 434 -24.14 6.46 10.89
N SER A 435 -24.86 5.46 10.37
CA SER A 435 -26.16 5.06 10.92
C SER A 435 -25.97 4.33 12.27
N PRO A 436 -27.05 4.11 13.05
CA PRO A 436 -26.98 3.32 14.29
C PRO A 436 -26.56 1.85 14.11
N ARG A 437 -26.47 1.36 12.86
CA ARG A 437 -25.93 0.02 12.55
C ARG A 437 -24.40 -0.03 12.60
N TRP A 438 -23.75 1.12 12.74
CA TRP A 438 -22.31 1.23 12.89
C TRP A 438 -21.91 1.41 14.35
N LEU A 439 -20.80 0.80 14.73
CA LEU A 439 -20.22 0.94 16.06
C LEU A 439 -18.69 0.84 16.00
N MET A 440 -18.04 1.27 17.07
CA MET A 440 -16.62 1.02 17.28
C MET A 440 -16.45 -0.27 18.10
N SER A 441 -15.57 -1.15 17.63
CA SER A 441 -15.20 -2.39 18.32
C SER A 441 -13.69 -2.60 18.14
N ASP A 442 -12.95 -2.70 19.25
CA ASP A 442 -11.49 -2.95 19.23
C ASP A 442 -10.72 -1.99 18.30
N GLY A 443 -11.08 -0.70 18.32
CA GLY A 443 -10.47 0.33 17.47
C GLY A 443 -10.83 0.25 15.98
N CYS A 444 -11.80 -0.59 15.59
CA CYS A 444 -12.30 -0.73 14.23
C CYS A 444 -13.76 -0.28 14.14
N TRP A 445 -14.10 0.49 13.10
CA TRP A 445 -15.48 0.78 12.75
C TRP A 445 -16.12 -0.45 12.11
N ILE A 446 -17.24 -0.90 12.66
CA ILE A 446 -17.95 -2.12 12.24
C ILE A 446 -19.38 -1.78 11.85
N ASN A 447 -19.85 -2.33 10.74
CA ASN A 447 -21.25 -2.34 10.34
C ASN A 447 -21.87 -3.70 10.69
N LEU A 448 -22.96 -3.68 11.47
CA LEU A 448 -23.64 -4.89 11.92
C LEU A 448 -24.25 -5.72 10.78
N ASP A 449 -24.63 -5.10 9.67
CA ASP A 449 -25.19 -5.79 8.50
C ASP A 449 -24.08 -6.53 7.73
N ASP A 450 -22.91 -5.88 7.56
CA ASP A 450 -21.73 -6.52 6.93
C ASP A 450 -21.20 -7.67 7.78
N MET A 451 -21.28 -7.54 9.11
CA MET A 451 -20.99 -8.64 10.04
C MET A 451 -21.96 -9.80 9.93
N HIS A 452 -23.25 -9.52 9.80
CA HIS A 452 -24.25 -10.56 9.62
C HIS A 452 -24.00 -11.30 8.28
N GLU A 453 -23.68 -10.58 7.21
CA GLU A 453 -23.31 -11.17 5.92
C GLU A 453 -22.03 -12.01 6.02
N LEU A 454 -21.03 -11.56 6.78
CA LEU A 454 -19.80 -12.31 7.03
C LEU A 454 -20.09 -13.67 7.66
N VAL A 455 -20.85 -13.68 8.76
CA VAL A 455 -21.19 -14.93 9.47
C VAL A 455 -22.04 -15.84 8.59
N ALA A 456 -23.00 -15.29 7.83
CA ALA A 456 -23.78 -16.05 6.87
C ALA A 456 -22.91 -16.70 5.78
N THR A 457 -21.92 -15.97 5.26
CA THR A 457 -20.97 -16.46 4.27
C THR A 457 -20.11 -17.58 4.85
N ALA A 458 -19.60 -17.41 6.07
CA ALA A 458 -18.81 -18.43 6.75
C ALA A 458 -19.61 -19.71 7.01
N LEU A 459 -20.84 -19.59 7.52
CA LEU A 459 -21.75 -20.73 7.72
C LEU A 459 -22.06 -21.45 6.41
N ALA A 460 -22.24 -20.72 5.31
CA ALA A 460 -22.50 -21.32 3.99
C ALA A 460 -21.29 -22.08 3.42
N SER A 461 -20.06 -21.77 3.89
CA SER A 461 -18.84 -22.47 3.48
C SER A 461 -18.59 -23.77 4.25
N LEU A 462 -19.26 -23.95 5.40
CA LEU A 462 -19.18 -25.19 6.19
C LEU A 462 -20.12 -26.25 5.60
N ALA A 463 -19.68 -27.50 5.60
CA ALA A 463 -20.43 -28.64 5.07
C ALA A 463 -21.54 -29.13 6.05
N GLU A 464 -22.36 -28.20 6.54
CA GLU A 464 -23.40 -28.49 7.53
C GLU A 464 -24.78 -28.77 6.88
N PRO A 465 -25.53 -29.81 7.30
CA PRO A 465 -26.80 -30.20 6.67
C PRO A 465 -27.94 -29.20 6.86
N SER A 466 -27.90 -28.40 7.93
CA SER A 466 -28.94 -27.42 8.29
C SER A 466 -28.30 -26.09 8.70
N ARG A 467 -28.67 -24.99 8.04
CA ARG A 467 -28.18 -23.64 8.39
C ARG A 467 -28.78 -23.22 9.73
N PRO A 468 -27.97 -22.95 10.78
CA PRO A 468 -28.51 -22.47 12.05
C PRO A 468 -29.14 -21.09 11.86
N VAL A 469 -30.19 -20.82 12.63
CA VAL A 469 -30.63 -19.43 12.83
C VAL A 469 -29.60 -18.77 13.75
N PHE A 470 -29.20 -17.54 13.42
CA PHE A 470 -28.18 -16.84 14.18
C PHE A 470 -28.50 -15.36 14.30
N GLN A 471 -27.88 -14.70 15.27
CA GLN A 471 -27.91 -13.25 15.41
C GLN A 471 -26.59 -12.74 15.98
N VAL A 472 -26.06 -11.66 15.40
CA VAL A 472 -24.90 -10.95 15.93
C VAL A 472 -25.38 -9.80 16.81
N ILE A 473 -24.91 -9.80 18.05
CA ILE A 473 -25.34 -8.85 19.07
C ILE A 473 -24.10 -8.16 19.63
N PRO A 474 -23.98 -6.83 19.50
CA PRO A 474 -22.97 -6.08 20.23
C PRO A 474 -23.37 -5.92 21.70
N GLU A 475 -22.40 -6.09 22.58
CA GLU A 475 -22.54 -5.93 24.03
C GLU A 475 -21.52 -4.91 24.52
N PRO A 476 -21.88 -3.99 25.44
CA PRO A 476 -20.91 -3.04 26.00
C PRO A 476 -19.69 -3.75 26.61
N ASP A 477 -18.49 -3.24 26.33
CA ASP A 477 -17.24 -3.79 26.86
C ASP A 477 -16.25 -2.66 27.16
N ASP A 478 -15.72 -2.62 28.38
CA ASP A 478 -14.85 -1.52 28.83
C ASP A 478 -13.54 -1.41 28.03
N ARG A 479 -13.09 -2.51 27.41
CA ARG A 479 -11.84 -2.56 26.63
C ARG A 479 -12.10 -2.41 25.14
N LEU A 480 -13.12 -3.09 24.62
CA LEU A 480 -13.40 -3.14 23.19
C LEU A 480 -14.39 -2.07 22.73
N GLU A 481 -14.95 -1.28 23.64
CA GLU A 481 -16.17 -0.48 23.48
C GLU A 481 -17.41 -1.36 23.27
N HIS A 482 -17.36 -2.27 22.29
CA HIS A 482 -18.37 -3.29 22.07
C HIS A 482 -17.73 -4.66 21.83
N ARG A 483 -18.16 -5.65 22.60
CA ARG A 483 -17.91 -7.07 22.34
C ARG A 483 -18.97 -7.61 21.39
N LEU A 484 -18.53 -8.24 20.31
CA LEU A 484 -19.42 -8.81 19.28
C LEU A 484 -19.69 -10.28 19.58
N VAL A 485 -20.94 -10.63 19.87
CA VAL A 485 -21.35 -11.98 20.24
C VAL A 485 -22.26 -12.56 19.17
N CYS A 486 -21.93 -13.73 18.63
CA CYS A 486 -22.76 -14.47 17.69
C CYS A 486 -23.57 -15.53 18.43
N TYR A 487 -24.88 -15.34 18.50
CA TYR A 487 -25.82 -16.33 19.01
C TYR A 487 -26.25 -17.25 17.87
N LEU A 488 -26.25 -18.55 18.11
CA LEU A 488 -26.51 -19.61 17.13
C LEU A 488 -27.48 -20.63 17.74
N THR A 489 -28.41 -21.16 16.95
CA THR A 489 -29.25 -22.28 17.40
C THR A 489 -28.52 -23.62 17.30
N GLY A 490 -28.64 -24.46 18.34
CA GLY A 490 -28.26 -25.87 18.35
C GLY A 490 -29.28 -26.74 17.61
N VAL A 491 -29.42 -26.59 16.29
CA VAL A 491 -30.34 -27.46 15.52
C VAL A 491 -29.63 -28.73 15.08
N SER A 492 -29.97 -29.90 15.64
CA SER A 492 -29.52 -31.28 15.33
C SER A 492 -28.02 -31.57 15.09
N ALA A 493 -27.18 -30.55 15.03
CA ALA A 493 -25.74 -30.57 14.91
C ALA A 493 -25.16 -30.36 16.31
N ALA A 494 -24.27 -31.26 16.72
CA ALA A 494 -23.65 -31.21 18.02
C ALA A 494 -22.53 -30.16 18.02
N TRP A 495 -22.89 -28.87 17.94
CA TRP A 495 -21.91 -27.77 18.00
C TRP A 495 -20.93 -28.00 19.13
N SER A 496 -19.68 -28.19 18.75
CA SER A 496 -18.54 -28.39 19.60
C SER A 496 -17.63 -27.17 19.53
N THR A 497 -16.70 -27.07 20.48
CA THR A 497 -15.65 -26.04 20.42
C THR A 497 -14.88 -26.10 19.11
N ALA A 498 -14.66 -27.30 18.56
CA ALA A 498 -13.91 -27.49 17.31
C ALA A 498 -14.65 -26.93 16.09
N GLU A 499 -15.96 -27.17 15.96
CA GLU A 499 -16.76 -26.62 14.86
C GLU A 499 -16.87 -25.09 14.95
N LEU A 500 -16.98 -24.54 16.17
CA LEU A 500 -16.98 -23.08 16.35
C LEU A 500 -15.62 -22.46 16.04
N THR A 501 -14.52 -23.18 16.24
CA THR A 501 -13.20 -22.75 15.75
C THR A 501 -13.08 -22.80 14.23
N GLN A 502 -13.69 -23.78 13.58
CA GLN A 502 -13.78 -23.81 12.11
C GLN A 502 -14.64 -22.66 11.58
N LEU A 503 -15.79 -22.37 12.21
CA LEU A 503 -16.63 -21.23 11.88
C LEU A 503 -15.87 -19.90 12.04
N HIS A 504 -15.11 -19.75 13.13
CA HIS A 504 -14.29 -18.57 13.35
C HIS A 504 -13.23 -18.39 12.26
N SER A 505 -12.50 -19.47 11.96
CA SER A 505 -11.49 -19.48 10.89
C SER A 505 -12.10 -19.16 9.52
N ALA A 506 -13.30 -19.68 9.24
CA ALA A 506 -14.05 -19.39 8.01
C ALA A 506 -14.48 -17.91 7.95
N CYS A 507 -14.91 -17.31 9.08
CA CYS A 507 -15.17 -15.87 9.15
C CYS A 507 -13.90 -15.08 8.82
N VAL A 508 -12.77 -15.40 9.47
CA VAL A 508 -11.51 -14.68 9.26
C VAL A 508 -11.02 -14.81 7.81
N HIS A 509 -11.20 -15.97 7.19
CA HIS A 509 -10.89 -16.16 5.77
C HIS A 509 -11.78 -15.29 4.87
N ALA A 510 -13.07 -15.18 5.19
CA ALA A 510 -14.04 -14.38 4.46
C ALA A 510 -13.90 -12.85 4.68
N LEU A 511 -13.04 -12.40 5.61
CA LEU A 511 -12.80 -10.97 5.87
C LEU A 511 -11.98 -10.28 4.78
N HIS A 512 -11.30 -11.02 3.90
CA HIS A 512 -10.49 -10.39 2.85
C HIS A 512 -11.38 -9.48 1.97
N GLY A 513 -11.01 -8.20 1.88
CA GLY A 513 -11.80 -7.16 1.19
C GLY A 513 -12.97 -6.58 2.00
N ARG A 514 -13.35 -7.16 3.15
CA ARG A 514 -14.46 -6.69 4.01
C ARG A 514 -13.94 -5.88 5.20
N ARG A 515 -13.79 -4.57 5.02
CA ARG A 515 -13.14 -3.67 6.00
C ARG A 515 -14.06 -3.15 7.11
N SER A 516 -15.36 -3.33 6.94
CA SER A 516 -16.43 -2.95 7.87
C SER A 516 -16.97 -4.13 8.68
N ALA A 517 -16.38 -5.31 8.52
CA ALA A 517 -16.77 -6.52 9.25
C ALA A 517 -15.64 -7.00 10.16
N MET A 518 -16.01 -7.75 11.19
CA MET A 518 -15.11 -8.39 12.15
C MET A 518 -15.67 -9.78 12.45
N ALA A 519 -14.84 -10.81 12.62
CA ALA A 519 -15.32 -12.09 13.10
C ALA A 519 -15.76 -11.96 14.57
N PRO A 520 -16.85 -12.62 15.01
CA PRO A 520 -17.32 -12.54 16.38
C PRO A 520 -16.22 -12.78 17.44
N HIS A 521 -16.36 -12.10 18.58
CA HIS A 521 -15.51 -12.34 19.75
C HIS A 521 -15.90 -13.60 20.50
N HIS A 522 -17.21 -13.86 20.52
CA HIS A 522 -17.80 -15.02 21.17
C HIS A 522 -18.87 -15.65 20.30
N TYR A 523 -19.02 -16.94 20.49
CA TYR A 523 -20.10 -17.75 19.95
C TYR A 523 -20.88 -18.35 21.12
N VAL A 524 -22.19 -18.15 21.10
CA VAL A 524 -23.13 -18.67 22.10
C VAL A 524 -24.13 -19.56 21.38
N VAL A 525 -24.11 -20.85 21.68
CA VAL A 525 -25.06 -21.83 21.14
C VAL A 525 -26.23 -21.92 22.09
N CYS A 526 -27.41 -21.56 21.62
CA CYS A 526 -28.68 -21.65 22.33
C CYS A 526 -29.42 -22.93 21.95
N ASP A 527 -30.24 -23.45 22.86
CA ASP A 527 -31.07 -24.64 22.62
C ASP A 527 -32.05 -24.44 21.44
N GLY A 528 -32.57 -23.23 21.28
CA GLY A 528 -33.44 -22.84 20.17
C GLY A 528 -33.35 -21.35 19.84
N ALA A 529 -34.04 -20.95 18.78
CA ALA A 529 -34.21 -19.53 18.44
C ALA A 529 -35.34 -18.93 19.27
N PRO A 530 -35.26 -17.63 19.63
CA PRO A 530 -36.43 -16.94 20.16
C PRO A 530 -37.55 -16.89 19.12
N ALA A 531 -38.79 -16.68 19.58
CA ALA A 531 -39.96 -16.59 18.71
C ALA A 531 -39.82 -15.53 17.60
N ASN A 532 -39.11 -14.44 17.90
CA ASN A 532 -38.67 -13.46 16.92
C ASN A 532 -37.13 -13.38 16.91
N PRO A 533 -36.45 -13.97 15.91
CA PRO A 533 -34.98 -13.92 15.79
C PRO A 533 -34.40 -12.51 15.66
N ALA A 534 -35.20 -11.51 15.25
CA ALA A 534 -34.76 -10.12 15.18
C ALA A 534 -34.71 -9.42 16.56
N ASP A 535 -35.37 -9.99 17.57
CA ASP A 535 -35.35 -9.47 18.94
C ASP A 535 -34.05 -9.89 19.64
N THR A 536 -33.08 -8.98 19.68
CA THR A 536 -31.77 -9.21 20.29
C THR A 536 -31.82 -9.35 21.82
N ALA A 537 -32.87 -8.87 22.48
CA ALA A 537 -33.03 -9.10 23.91
C ALA A 537 -33.43 -10.55 24.19
N ALA A 538 -34.36 -11.10 23.41
CA ALA A 538 -34.88 -12.46 23.57
C ALA A 538 -33.82 -13.55 23.37
N TRP A 539 -32.76 -13.28 22.58
CA TRP A 539 -31.62 -14.19 22.43
C TRP A 539 -30.84 -14.39 23.74
N ARG A 540 -30.73 -13.35 24.58
CA ARG A 540 -29.99 -13.42 25.86
C ARG A 540 -30.73 -14.23 26.92
N GLU A 541 -32.02 -14.47 26.72
CA GLU A 541 -32.87 -15.24 27.62
C GLU A 541 -32.96 -16.73 27.21
N GLN A 542 -32.42 -17.10 26.04
CA GLN A 542 -32.45 -18.50 25.59
C GLN A 542 -31.52 -19.39 26.43
N PRO A 543 -31.91 -20.65 26.72
CA PRO A 543 -31.02 -21.61 27.36
C PRO A 543 -29.74 -21.82 26.56
N VAL A 544 -28.58 -21.64 27.21
CA VAL A 544 -27.27 -21.76 26.58
C VAL A 544 -26.74 -23.19 26.71
N LEU A 545 -26.34 -23.78 25.58
CA LEU A 545 -25.73 -25.11 25.50
C LEU A 545 -24.20 -25.04 25.53
N LEU A 546 -23.61 -24.06 24.83
CA LEU A 546 -22.16 -23.90 24.70
C LEU A 546 -21.81 -22.42 24.52
N THR A 547 -20.75 -21.98 25.20
CA THR A 547 -20.15 -20.66 24.98
C THR A 547 -18.64 -20.83 24.78
N THR A 548 -18.10 -20.22 23.74
CA THR A 548 -16.66 -20.20 23.46
C THR A 548 -16.28 -18.94 22.69
N THR A 549 -15.01 -18.60 22.67
CA THR A 549 -14.50 -17.58 21.73
C THR A 549 -14.42 -18.13 20.31
N GLY A 550 -14.25 -19.45 20.14
CA GLY A 550 -13.90 -20.08 18.87
C GLY A 550 -12.48 -19.71 18.37
N ARG A 551 -11.82 -18.73 18.99
CA ARG A 551 -10.49 -18.24 18.64
C ARG A 551 -9.45 -19.24 19.17
N GLY A 552 -8.85 -20.03 18.28
CA GLY A 552 -7.89 -21.09 18.59
C GLY A 552 -6.78 -21.18 17.56
#